data_AF-G0PHU5-F1
#
_entry.id   AF-G0PHU5-F1
#
_cell.length_a   1.000
_cell.length_b   1.000
_cell.length_c   1.000
_cell.angle_alpha   90.00
_cell.angle_beta   90.00
_cell.angle_gamma   90.00
#
_symmetry.space_group_name_H-M   'P 1'
#
loop_
_entity.id
_entity.type
_entity.pdbx_description
1 polymer ?
#
loop_
_entity_poly.entity_id
_entity_poly.type
_entity_poly.pdbx_seq_one_letter_code
_entity_poly.pdbx_strand_id
1 'polypeptide(L)'
;MHRYSQFFLGVLSFYLFFLLVRFYFSDDYTDWIEADQDEIDLKSVTLRGDKSEIFGAWHRCFMENSSPITDAEEFWKSFVGISRKCDGQANVHQLGIVTLRNSDEMKHVVFPKIFNAGPHNLFTIGIGRDIRAEKQFRRKMLKLGNNVTFYGADPIPYINGELYTQIGQYFPLAIGGKSGISNARVMEKYGYIETNMIHIDIVYFFKEILNITIIDNLWFDAEGEEFNNDFFDIFYDNGRFETNGIDVCQVNIEIHITSDVPHRKEEFMKFMKRILEEKKYGVFFGDEFGHIRMYMFNYGTGLSISDTCKVTVDISKSTVDNFFLVFLRDPENPLIFRRFTKSMDKSIPVELTDLKCVNEGGNEYKWYHGPVKVADNFEVTLLSDEECGCSIPTYNDPIEVTQLDGSCNGYQLKCPEGQFPNLEKNEFSFGLIKGISETMTVAETSCVNGKVYYEGTTVEDPMWYCRAPNYSPLTLISCTAECRN
;
A
#
# COMPACT_ATOMS: atom_id res chain seq x y z
N MET A 1 -27.86 -37.98 47.81
CA MET A 1 -26.86 -37.66 46.76
C MET A 1 -25.47 -37.93 47.31
N HIS A 2 -24.77 -38.88 46.68
CA HIS A 2 -23.58 -39.53 47.21
C HIS A 2 -22.35 -38.61 47.24
N ARG A 3 -21.48 -38.76 48.25
CA ARG A 3 -20.14 -38.15 48.35
C ARG A 3 -19.34 -38.19 47.05
N TYR A 4 -19.51 -39.22 46.23
CA TYR A 4 -18.89 -39.34 44.90
C TYR A 4 -19.33 -38.25 43.91
N SER A 5 -20.58 -37.81 43.97
CA SER A 5 -21.09 -36.71 43.14
C SER A 5 -20.50 -35.36 43.55
N GLN A 6 -20.23 -35.15 44.84
CA GLN A 6 -19.58 -33.93 45.34
C GLN A 6 -18.10 -33.89 44.97
N PHE A 7 -17.41 -35.04 45.06
CA PHE A 7 -16.02 -35.16 44.65
C PHE A 7 -15.86 -34.94 43.13
N PHE A 8 -16.73 -35.56 42.32
CA PHE A 8 -16.73 -35.37 40.87
C PHE A 8 -16.97 -33.90 40.48
N LEU A 9 -17.94 -33.22 41.12
CA LEU A 9 -18.15 -31.78 40.91
C LEU A 9 -16.92 -30.96 41.30
N GLY A 10 -16.25 -31.29 42.41
CA GLY A 10 -15.02 -30.61 42.82
C GLY A 10 -13.90 -30.73 41.80
N VAL A 11 -13.67 -31.94 41.27
CA VAL A 11 -12.67 -32.19 40.21
C VAL A 11 -13.02 -31.45 38.92
N LEU A 12 -14.29 -31.50 38.50
CA LEU A 12 -14.74 -30.79 37.30
C LEU A 12 -14.57 -29.27 37.43
N SER A 13 -14.96 -28.70 38.57
CA SER A 13 -14.78 -27.27 38.85
C SER A 13 -13.31 -26.86 38.86
N PHE A 14 -12.42 -27.69 39.43
CA PHE A 14 -10.97 -27.44 39.40
C PHE A 14 -10.43 -27.51 37.97
N TYR A 15 -10.86 -28.48 37.18
CA TYR A 15 -10.45 -28.61 35.78
C TYR A 15 -10.93 -27.43 34.92
N LEU A 16 -12.19 -26.99 35.10
CA LEU A 16 -12.72 -25.80 34.43
C LEU A 16 -11.97 -24.53 34.85
N PHE A 17 -11.68 -24.37 36.14
CA PHE A 17 -10.87 -23.25 36.63
C PHE A 17 -9.46 -23.27 36.01
N PHE A 18 -8.82 -24.45 35.95
CA PHE A 18 -7.53 -24.61 35.30
C PHE A 18 -7.59 -24.25 33.80
N LEU A 19 -8.64 -24.66 33.08
CA LEU A 19 -8.83 -24.27 31.68
C LEU A 19 -9.06 -22.76 31.52
N LEU A 20 -9.82 -22.13 32.41
CA LEU A 20 -10.04 -20.68 32.39
C LEU A 20 -8.76 -19.91 32.68
N VAL A 21 -7.97 -20.34 33.67
CA VAL A 21 -6.65 -19.76 33.96
C VAL A 21 -5.73 -19.96 32.77
N ARG A 22 -5.70 -21.16 32.18
CA ARG A 22 -4.87 -21.45 31.00
C ARG A 22 -5.27 -20.58 29.80
N PHE A 23 -6.56 -20.37 29.57
CA PHE A 23 -7.06 -19.48 28.52
C PHE A 23 -6.70 -18.03 28.82
N TYR A 24 -6.91 -17.56 30.05
CA TYR A 24 -6.58 -16.19 30.46
C TYR A 24 -5.09 -15.83 30.26
N PHE A 25 -4.19 -16.81 30.38
CA PHE A 25 -2.76 -16.66 30.10
C PHE A 25 -2.33 -17.16 28.73
N SER A 26 -3.26 -17.44 27.82
CA SER A 26 -2.97 -17.86 26.45
C SER A 26 -2.97 -16.69 25.48
N ASP A 27 -2.19 -16.82 24.41
CA ASP A 27 -2.21 -15.91 23.26
C ASP A 27 -3.63 -15.71 22.70
N ASP A 28 -4.47 -16.74 22.75
CA ASP A 28 -5.86 -16.69 22.26
C ASP A 28 -6.71 -15.65 23.03
N TYR A 29 -6.46 -15.49 24.34
CA TYR A 29 -7.15 -14.46 25.14
C TYR A 29 -6.64 -13.06 24.84
N THR A 30 -5.32 -12.90 24.63
CA THR A 30 -4.74 -11.64 24.18
C THR A 30 -5.30 -11.25 22.81
N ASP A 31 -5.33 -12.18 21.86
CA ASP A 31 -5.93 -11.98 20.54
C ASP A 31 -7.42 -11.62 20.63
N TRP A 32 -8.17 -12.22 21.58
CA TRP A 32 -9.57 -11.90 21.81
C TRP A 32 -9.75 -10.46 22.34
N ILE A 33 -8.95 -10.01 23.30
CA ILE A 33 -9.00 -8.64 23.81
C ILE A 33 -8.64 -7.65 22.68
N GLU A 34 -7.59 -7.93 21.91
CA GLU A 34 -7.12 -7.05 20.86
C GLU A 34 -8.08 -6.96 19.67
N ALA A 35 -8.92 -7.99 19.45
CA ALA A 35 -9.88 -8.01 18.36
C ALA A 35 -10.90 -6.86 18.42
N ASP A 36 -11.24 -6.37 19.63
CA ASP A 36 -12.12 -5.20 19.82
C ASP A 36 -11.43 -3.90 19.38
N GLN A 37 -10.11 -3.79 19.57
CA GLN A 37 -9.33 -2.62 19.16
C GLN A 37 -9.24 -2.51 17.63
N ASP A 38 -9.30 -3.64 16.91
CA ASP A 38 -9.24 -3.64 15.45
C ASP A 38 -10.34 -2.79 14.81
N GLU A 39 -11.57 -2.76 15.34
CA GLU A 39 -12.64 -1.93 14.74
C GLU A 39 -12.33 -0.43 14.84
N ILE A 40 -11.67 -0.02 15.92
CA ILE A 40 -11.23 1.36 16.13
C ILE A 40 -10.08 1.66 15.17
N ASP A 41 -9.11 0.76 15.09
CA ASP A 41 -7.94 0.93 14.23
C ASP A 41 -8.32 0.94 12.75
N LEU A 42 -9.27 0.10 12.32
CA LEU A 42 -9.73 0.06 10.93
C LEU A 42 -10.53 1.30 10.52
N LYS A 43 -11.07 2.09 11.46
CA LYS A 43 -11.61 3.42 11.12
C LYS A 43 -10.51 4.35 10.61
N SER A 44 -9.26 4.16 11.04
CA SER A 44 -8.14 4.98 10.57
C SER A 44 -7.84 4.80 9.07
N VAL A 45 -8.22 3.66 8.48
CA VAL A 45 -8.14 3.39 7.03
C VAL A 45 -8.93 4.41 6.21
N THR A 46 -9.99 4.97 6.81
CA THR A 46 -10.81 6.01 6.18
C THR A 46 -10.24 7.42 6.33
N LEU A 47 -9.15 7.60 7.07
CA LEU A 47 -8.49 8.90 7.16
C LEU A 47 -7.85 9.25 5.81
N ARG A 48 -8.02 10.52 5.43
CA ARG A 48 -7.62 11.07 4.13
C ARG A 48 -6.83 12.36 4.27
N GLY A 49 -5.92 12.40 5.25
CA GLY A 49 -4.95 13.49 5.30
C GLY A 49 -4.22 13.61 3.96
N ASP A 50 -3.98 14.84 3.50
CA ASP A 50 -3.21 15.08 2.28
C ASP A 50 -1.77 14.60 2.51
N LYS A 51 -1.41 13.49 1.87
CA LYS A 51 -0.11 12.83 2.01
C LYS A 51 1.04 13.75 1.63
N SER A 52 0.86 14.57 0.59
CA SER A 52 1.88 15.49 0.08
C SER A 52 2.07 16.66 1.03
N GLU A 53 0.97 17.24 1.52
CA GLU A 53 1.01 18.32 2.50
C GLU A 53 1.66 17.86 3.82
N ILE A 54 1.21 16.72 4.34
CA ILE A 54 1.74 16.12 5.59
C ILE A 54 3.22 15.82 5.43
N PHE A 55 3.63 15.18 4.33
CA PHE A 55 5.04 14.87 4.09
C PHE A 55 5.87 16.15 3.94
N GLY A 56 5.40 17.14 3.19
CA GLY A 56 6.11 18.40 3.00
C GLY A 56 6.25 19.20 4.31
N ALA A 57 5.22 19.19 5.16
CA ALA A 57 5.26 19.80 6.49
C ALA A 57 6.21 19.07 7.43
N TRP A 58 6.13 17.73 7.48
CA TRP A 58 7.01 16.89 8.29
C TRP A 58 8.47 17.07 7.87
N HIS A 59 8.75 16.98 6.56
CA HIS A 59 10.09 17.10 5.99
C HIS A 59 10.73 18.44 6.33
N ARG A 60 9.99 19.53 6.16
CA ARG A 60 10.45 20.88 6.51
C ARG A 60 10.78 20.99 8.00
N CYS A 61 9.88 20.53 8.87
CA CYS A 61 10.14 20.51 10.31
C CYS A 61 11.40 19.69 10.63
N PHE A 62 11.52 18.49 10.08
CA PHE A 62 12.62 17.60 10.41
C PHE A 62 13.95 18.19 9.95
N MET A 63 14.01 18.72 8.72
CA MET A 63 15.19 19.39 8.17
C MET A 63 15.59 20.62 9.01
N GLU A 64 14.65 21.48 9.37
CA GLU A 64 14.94 22.68 10.19
C GLU A 64 15.55 22.33 11.55
N ASN A 65 15.12 21.24 12.18
CA ASN A 65 15.60 20.84 13.51
C ASN A 65 16.87 19.98 13.46
N SER A 66 17.09 19.22 12.38
CA SER A 66 18.20 18.25 12.30
C SER A 66 19.40 18.74 11.48
N SER A 67 19.20 19.60 10.48
CA SER A 67 20.29 20.11 9.63
C SER A 67 21.40 20.85 10.39
N PRO A 68 21.11 21.64 11.45
CA PRO A 68 22.15 22.31 12.22
C PRO A 68 23.05 21.34 13.01
N ILE A 69 22.60 20.11 13.24
CA ILE A 69 23.32 19.12 14.05
C ILE A 69 24.39 18.46 13.18
N THR A 70 25.66 18.69 13.55
CA THR A 70 26.83 18.15 12.84
C THR A 70 27.51 17.00 13.58
N ASP A 71 27.28 16.91 14.89
CA ASP A 71 27.80 15.85 15.75
C ASP A 71 26.85 14.64 15.76
N ALA A 72 27.40 13.45 15.55
CA ALA A 72 26.62 12.21 15.45
C ALA A 72 26.01 11.77 16.79
N GLU A 73 26.67 12.07 17.91
CA GLU A 73 26.19 11.75 19.25
C GLU A 73 24.98 12.63 19.61
N GLU A 74 25.05 13.92 19.30
CA GLU A 74 23.94 14.86 19.44
C GLU A 74 22.78 14.49 18.51
N PHE A 75 23.06 14.12 17.26
CA PHE A 75 22.04 13.71 16.30
C PHE A 75 21.26 12.49 16.80
N TRP A 76 21.96 11.44 17.24
CA TRP A 76 21.35 10.24 17.80
C TRP A 76 20.41 10.56 18.96
N LYS A 77 20.90 11.31 19.97
CA LYS A 77 20.10 11.68 21.17
C LYS A 77 18.89 12.54 20.85
N SER A 78 18.98 13.35 19.79
CA SER A 78 17.92 14.30 19.43
C SER A 78 16.90 13.70 18.49
N PHE A 79 17.25 12.62 17.76
CA PHE A 79 16.45 12.03 16.69
C PHE A 79 15.01 11.78 17.10
N VAL A 80 14.78 11.04 18.20
CA VAL A 80 13.44 10.68 18.66
C VAL A 80 12.63 11.92 19.04
N GLY A 81 13.25 12.87 19.75
CA GLY A 81 12.60 14.12 20.12
C GLY A 81 12.18 14.95 18.89
N ILE A 82 13.04 15.00 17.86
CA ILE A 82 12.75 15.69 16.59
C ILE A 82 11.62 14.97 15.84
N SER A 83 11.72 13.65 15.69
CA SER A 83 10.71 12.82 15.02
C SER A 83 9.33 13.04 15.63
N ARG A 84 9.18 12.87 16.95
CA ARG A 84 7.89 13.04 17.63
C ARG A 84 7.34 14.47 17.54
N LYS A 85 8.21 15.47 17.63
CA LYS A 85 7.82 16.88 17.45
C LYS A 85 7.27 17.11 16.04
N CYS A 86 7.97 16.64 15.02
CA CYS A 86 7.58 16.85 13.64
C CYS A 86 6.36 16.03 13.23
N ASP A 87 6.20 14.81 13.76
CA ASP A 87 4.98 14.02 13.60
C ASP A 87 3.74 14.76 14.10
N GLY A 88 3.85 15.39 15.28
CA GLY A 88 2.79 16.20 15.86
C GLY A 88 2.50 17.46 15.06
N GLN A 89 3.53 18.21 14.65
CA GLN A 89 3.37 19.45 13.88
C GLN A 89 2.76 19.23 12.49
N ALA A 90 3.14 18.14 11.83
CA ALA A 90 2.65 17.79 10.51
C ALA A 90 1.33 17.02 10.51
N ASN A 91 0.74 16.75 11.69
CA ASN A 91 -0.47 15.94 11.83
C ASN A 91 -0.37 14.55 11.19
N VAL A 92 0.78 13.87 11.34
CA VAL A 92 1.06 12.55 10.75
C VAL A 92 0.00 11.50 11.10
N HIS A 93 -0.68 11.64 12.25
CA HIS A 93 -1.80 10.78 12.63
C HIS A 93 -2.95 10.75 11.60
N GLN A 94 -3.11 11.80 10.77
CA GLN A 94 -4.12 11.86 9.71
C GLN A 94 -3.82 10.94 8.52
N LEU A 95 -2.63 10.34 8.47
CA LEU A 95 -2.28 9.34 7.46
C LEU A 95 -2.96 7.98 7.68
N GLY A 96 -3.64 7.77 8.82
CA GLY A 96 -4.28 6.48 9.12
C GLY A 96 -3.28 5.40 9.52
N ILE A 97 -2.17 5.80 10.15
CA ILE A 97 -1.15 4.88 10.62
C ILE A 97 -1.63 4.17 11.87
N VAL A 98 -1.68 2.84 11.80
CA VAL A 98 -2.05 1.95 12.90
C VAL A 98 -0.79 1.45 13.59
N THR A 99 -0.85 1.38 14.92
CA THR A 99 0.23 0.80 15.73
C THR A 99 -0.13 -0.63 16.11
N LEU A 100 0.78 -1.56 15.85
CA LEU A 100 0.71 -2.97 16.19
C LEU A 100 1.72 -3.23 17.32
N ARG A 101 1.31 -3.99 18.34
CA ARG A 101 2.12 -4.14 19.57
C ARG A 101 2.73 -5.53 19.68
N ASN A 102 4.02 -5.56 19.96
CA ASN A 102 4.76 -6.69 20.54
C ASN A 102 4.96 -6.46 22.05
N SER A 103 5.70 -7.34 22.73
CA SER A 103 6.02 -7.23 24.18
C SER A 103 6.81 -5.99 24.51
N ASP A 104 7.74 -5.69 23.64
CA ASP A 104 8.94 -4.91 23.87
C ASP A 104 9.11 -3.82 22.81
N GLU A 105 8.26 -3.83 21.78
CA GLU A 105 8.26 -2.86 20.70
C GLU A 105 6.88 -2.64 20.07
N MET A 106 6.83 -1.66 19.18
CA MET A 106 5.67 -1.33 18.38
C MET A 106 6.06 -1.29 16.90
N LYS A 107 5.23 -1.87 16.04
CA LYS A 107 5.32 -1.72 14.59
C LYS A 107 4.22 -0.79 14.11
N HIS A 108 4.45 -0.05 13.05
CA HIS A 108 3.50 0.90 12.47
C HIS A 108 3.18 0.52 11.03
N VAL A 109 1.92 0.66 10.62
CA VAL A 109 1.49 0.32 9.25
C VAL A 109 0.36 1.24 8.79
N VAL A 110 0.42 1.66 7.52
CA VAL A 110 -0.74 2.14 6.76
C VAL A 110 -1.38 0.94 6.07
N PHE A 111 -2.61 0.63 6.44
CA PHE A 111 -3.40 -0.41 5.78
C PHE A 111 -3.92 0.09 4.42
N PRO A 112 -4.07 -0.79 3.42
CA PRO A 112 -4.67 -0.44 2.15
C PRO A 112 -6.09 0.10 2.34
N LYS A 113 -6.40 1.19 1.64
CA LYS A 113 -7.72 1.85 1.67
C LYS A 113 -8.80 1.09 0.89
N ILE A 114 -8.40 0.11 0.08
CA ILE A 114 -9.27 -0.66 -0.81
C ILE A 114 -9.47 -2.05 -0.18
N PHE A 115 -10.74 -2.48 -0.13
CA PHE A 115 -11.13 -3.81 0.30
C PHE A 115 -10.93 -4.80 -0.85
N ASN A 116 -10.48 -6.01 -0.53
CA ASN A 116 -10.12 -7.05 -1.50
C ASN A 116 -9.06 -6.60 -2.54
N ALA A 117 -8.14 -5.73 -2.14
CA ALA A 117 -6.94 -5.42 -2.91
C ALA A 117 -5.85 -6.47 -2.65
N GLY A 118 -5.00 -6.71 -3.64
CA GLY A 118 -3.89 -7.64 -3.53
C GLY A 118 -3.28 -8.01 -4.89
N PRO A 119 -2.27 -8.91 -4.89
CA PRO A 119 -1.73 -9.62 -3.73
C PRO A 119 -0.88 -8.71 -2.82
N HIS A 120 -0.96 -8.93 -1.50
CA HIS A 120 -0.12 -8.24 -0.52
C HIS A 120 0.98 -9.14 0.05
N ASN A 121 2.08 -8.54 0.50
CA ASN A 121 3.15 -9.28 1.18
C ASN A 121 3.70 -8.57 2.43
N LEU A 122 4.19 -9.37 3.37
CA LEU A 122 4.88 -8.91 4.56
C LEU A 122 6.15 -9.74 4.75
N PHE A 123 7.27 -9.04 4.95
CA PHE A 123 8.55 -9.65 5.24
C PHE A 123 8.99 -9.28 6.65
N THR A 124 9.19 -10.29 7.50
CA THR A 124 9.81 -10.10 8.82
C THR A 124 11.23 -10.67 8.77
N ILE A 125 12.24 -9.83 8.93
CA ILE A 125 13.65 -10.21 9.05
C ILE A 125 14.07 -10.02 10.50
N GLY A 126 14.52 -11.12 11.11
CA GLY A 126 14.70 -11.26 12.56
C GLY A 126 13.36 -11.27 13.27
N ILE A 127 12.79 -12.48 13.30
CA ILE A 127 11.43 -12.71 13.80
C ILE A 127 11.41 -12.69 15.32
N GLY A 128 12.48 -13.20 15.94
CA GLY A 128 12.53 -13.37 17.38
C GLY A 128 11.43 -14.32 17.89
N ARG A 129 11.01 -14.12 19.13
CA ARG A 129 10.05 -15.01 19.83
C ARG A 129 8.66 -14.40 20.01
N ASP A 130 8.41 -13.24 19.42
CA ASP A 130 7.13 -12.56 19.53
C ASP A 130 6.61 -12.15 18.15
N ILE A 131 5.53 -12.80 17.72
CA ILE A 131 4.88 -12.55 16.43
C ILE A 131 3.49 -11.90 16.58
N ARG A 132 3.24 -11.23 17.71
CA ARG A 132 1.93 -10.61 17.99
C ARG A 132 1.57 -9.53 16.99
N ALA A 133 2.53 -8.69 16.61
CA ALA A 133 2.31 -7.66 15.59
C ALA A 133 1.90 -8.30 14.25
N GLU A 134 2.53 -9.39 13.83
CA GLU A 134 2.16 -10.12 12.60
C GLU A 134 0.77 -10.73 12.69
N LYS A 135 0.42 -11.33 13.84
CA LYS A 135 -0.93 -11.87 14.09
C LYS A 135 -1.99 -10.76 14.01
N GLN A 136 -1.73 -9.59 14.61
CA GLN A 136 -2.59 -8.41 14.53
C GLN A 136 -2.70 -7.91 13.08
N PHE A 137 -1.58 -7.83 12.35
CA PHE A 137 -1.58 -7.43 10.93
C PHE A 137 -2.44 -8.35 10.09
N ARG A 138 -2.26 -9.67 10.22
CA ARG A 138 -3.06 -10.69 9.53
C ARG A 138 -4.54 -10.52 9.82
N ARG A 139 -4.91 -10.40 11.09
CA ARG A 139 -6.32 -10.27 11.52
C ARG A 139 -6.98 -9.02 10.93
N LYS A 140 -6.28 -7.88 10.95
CA LYS A 140 -6.78 -6.61 10.39
C LYS A 140 -6.87 -6.66 8.86
N MET A 141 -5.91 -7.25 8.16
CA MET A 141 -5.97 -7.46 6.70
C MET A 141 -7.14 -8.36 6.29
N LEU A 142 -7.38 -9.45 7.03
CA LEU A 142 -8.53 -10.34 6.80
C LEU A 142 -9.87 -9.61 6.99
N LYS A 143 -9.98 -8.73 7.99
CA LYS A 143 -11.18 -7.88 8.18
C LYS A 143 -11.40 -6.90 7.02
N LEU A 144 -10.33 -6.50 6.33
CA LEU A 144 -10.39 -5.71 5.09
C LEU A 144 -10.64 -6.56 3.82
N GLY A 145 -10.78 -7.88 3.96
CA GLY A 145 -10.92 -8.81 2.82
C GLY A 145 -9.62 -9.02 2.03
N ASN A 146 -8.49 -8.56 2.55
CA ASN A 146 -7.21 -8.60 1.86
C ASN A 146 -6.41 -9.83 2.31
N ASN A 147 -5.90 -10.58 1.33
CA ASN A 147 -4.99 -11.69 1.59
C ASN A 147 -3.54 -11.21 1.58
N VAL A 148 -2.73 -11.74 2.50
CA VAL A 148 -1.32 -11.39 2.66
C VAL A 148 -0.49 -12.64 2.65
N THR A 149 0.61 -12.62 1.89
CA THR A 149 1.64 -13.65 1.98
C THR A 149 2.74 -13.21 2.94
N PHE A 150 2.98 -14.02 3.97
CA PHE A 150 3.96 -13.74 5.02
C PHE A 150 5.25 -14.52 4.77
N TYR A 151 6.39 -13.83 4.83
CA TYR A 151 7.73 -14.38 4.69
C TYR A 151 8.58 -13.97 5.88
N GLY A 152 9.09 -14.94 6.63
CA GLY A 152 9.91 -14.71 7.81
C GLY A 152 11.30 -15.27 7.60
N ALA A 153 12.34 -14.47 7.85
CA ALA A 153 13.72 -14.93 7.82
C ALA A 153 14.39 -14.71 9.19
N ASP A 154 14.90 -15.78 9.78
CA ASP A 154 15.62 -15.74 11.06
C ASP A 154 16.58 -16.94 11.10
N PRO A 155 17.85 -16.79 11.51
CA PRO A 155 18.80 -17.90 11.54
C PRO A 155 18.51 -18.95 12.64
N ILE A 156 17.62 -18.67 13.60
CA ILE A 156 17.32 -19.54 14.74
C ILE A 156 15.98 -20.27 14.53
N PRO A 157 15.97 -21.55 14.10
CA PRO A 157 14.73 -22.28 13.86
C PRO A 157 14.02 -22.69 15.15
N TYR A 158 14.77 -22.86 16.24
CA TYR A 158 14.19 -23.28 17.51
C TYR A 158 13.27 -22.20 18.06
N ILE A 159 12.00 -22.54 18.28
CA ILE A 159 10.89 -21.65 18.67
C ILE A 159 10.48 -20.69 17.55
N ASN A 160 11.39 -19.88 16.99
CA ASN A 160 11.03 -18.82 16.04
C ASN A 160 10.39 -19.41 14.76
N GLY A 161 10.96 -20.51 14.24
CA GLY A 161 10.42 -21.21 13.07
C GLY A 161 9.06 -21.85 13.33
N GLU A 162 8.87 -22.46 14.51
CA GLU A 162 7.58 -23.06 14.90
C GLU A 162 6.49 -22.00 15.08
N LEU A 163 6.84 -20.81 15.59
CA LEU A 163 5.93 -19.69 15.73
C LEU A 163 5.55 -19.13 14.35
N TYR A 164 6.53 -18.79 13.52
CA TYR A 164 6.26 -18.11 12.26
C TYR A 164 5.55 -19.00 11.23
N THR A 165 5.81 -20.32 11.24
CA THR A 165 5.13 -21.27 10.34
C THR A 165 3.60 -21.30 10.56
N GLN A 166 3.10 -20.79 11.69
CA GLN A 166 1.66 -20.66 11.96
C GLN A 166 1.00 -19.51 11.16
N ILE A 167 1.80 -18.60 10.60
CA ILE A 167 1.34 -17.42 9.87
C ILE A 167 1.87 -17.34 8.44
N GLY A 168 3.06 -17.88 8.16
CA GLY A 168 3.75 -17.68 6.89
C GLY A 168 4.85 -18.70 6.60
N GLN A 169 5.63 -18.41 5.57
CA GLN A 169 6.79 -19.21 5.19
C GLN A 169 8.00 -18.78 6.03
N TYR A 170 8.69 -19.75 6.63
CA TYR A 170 9.87 -19.52 7.45
C TYR A 170 11.15 -19.93 6.72
N PHE A 171 12.15 -19.05 6.73
CA PHE A 171 13.47 -19.24 6.13
C PHE A 171 14.52 -19.21 7.24
N PRO A 172 15.25 -20.31 7.48
CA PRO A 172 16.30 -20.38 8.49
C PRO A 172 17.60 -19.70 8.01
N LEU A 173 17.51 -18.42 7.65
CA LEU A 173 18.58 -17.64 7.02
C LEU A 173 18.79 -16.35 7.80
N ALA A 174 20.05 -15.97 8.02
CA ALA A 174 20.40 -14.60 8.37
C ALA A 174 20.39 -13.76 7.10
N ILE A 175 19.66 -12.65 7.10
CA ILE A 175 19.63 -11.71 5.97
C ILE A 175 20.45 -10.48 6.32
N GLY A 176 21.23 -9.98 5.37
CA GLY A 176 22.06 -8.79 5.59
C GLY A 176 22.39 -8.06 4.30
N GLY A 177 23.27 -7.06 4.43
CA GLY A 177 23.66 -6.22 3.30
C GLY A 177 24.45 -6.94 2.21
N LYS A 178 25.20 -8.02 2.51
CA LYS A 178 25.93 -8.82 1.51
C LYS A 178 25.98 -10.28 1.94
N SER A 179 26.10 -11.17 0.97
CA SER A 179 26.31 -12.60 1.25
C SER A 179 27.72 -12.83 1.78
N GLY A 180 27.84 -13.60 2.87
CA GLY A 180 29.13 -13.86 3.49
C GLY A 180 29.01 -14.55 4.85
N ILE A 181 30.16 -14.76 5.50
CA ILE A 181 30.20 -15.22 6.89
C ILE A 181 30.62 -14.04 7.75
N SER A 182 29.76 -13.62 8.67
CA SER A 182 30.04 -12.57 9.66
C SER A 182 29.55 -12.98 11.04
N ASN A 183 30.06 -12.30 12.05
CA ASN A 183 29.61 -12.49 13.42
C ASN A 183 28.24 -11.83 13.58
N ALA A 184 27.28 -12.60 14.09
CA ALA A 184 25.93 -12.15 14.39
C ALA A 184 25.61 -12.45 15.85
N ARG A 185 24.80 -11.59 16.45
CA ARG A 185 24.24 -11.81 17.78
C ARG A 185 22.87 -12.44 17.64
N VAL A 186 22.68 -13.63 18.21
CA VAL A 186 21.45 -14.42 18.04
C VAL A 186 20.90 -14.92 19.37
N MET A 187 19.57 -14.97 19.49
CA MET A 187 18.88 -15.43 20.70
C MET A 187 18.69 -16.97 20.68
N GLU A 188 19.63 -17.67 21.32
CA GLU A 188 19.54 -19.12 21.53
C GLU A 188 18.70 -19.47 22.76
N LYS A 189 18.57 -20.78 23.06
CA LYS A 189 17.74 -21.28 24.17
C LYS A 189 17.95 -20.56 25.52
N TYR A 190 19.19 -20.19 25.85
CA TYR A 190 19.56 -19.60 27.14
C TYR A 190 19.89 -18.11 27.10
N GLY A 191 19.63 -17.45 25.97
CA GLY A 191 19.90 -16.02 25.77
C GLY A 191 20.77 -15.74 24.55
N TYR A 192 21.20 -14.49 24.43
CA TYR A 192 22.00 -14.02 23.31
C TYR A 192 23.42 -14.58 23.31
N ILE A 193 23.86 -15.05 22.16
CA ILE A 193 25.24 -15.46 21.89
C ILE A 193 25.76 -14.75 20.65
N GLU A 194 27.06 -14.52 20.60
CA GLU A 194 27.76 -14.12 19.37
C GLU A 194 28.25 -15.39 18.65
N THR A 195 27.90 -15.52 17.38
CA THR A 195 28.32 -16.67 16.57
C THR A 195 28.46 -16.27 15.10
N ASN A 196 29.30 -16.98 14.36
CA ASN A 196 29.42 -16.75 12.92
C ASN A 196 28.21 -17.36 12.22
N MET A 197 27.49 -16.53 11.47
CA MET A 197 26.36 -16.93 10.65
C MET A 197 26.67 -16.71 9.17
N ILE A 198 26.03 -17.52 8.32
CA ILE A 198 26.01 -17.26 6.88
C ILE A 198 24.88 -16.26 6.63
N HIS A 199 25.27 -15.05 6.21
CA HIS A 199 24.33 -14.03 5.77
C HIS A 199 24.06 -14.22 4.28
N ILE A 200 22.80 -14.05 3.90
CA ILE A 200 22.35 -13.95 2.52
C ILE A 200 22.04 -12.49 2.23
N ASP A 201 22.56 -12.01 1.11
CA ASP A 201 22.25 -10.69 0.59
C ASP A 201 20.74 -10.49 0.42
N ILE A 202 20.22 -9.39 0.96
CA ILE A 202 18.79 -9.09 0.92
C ILE A 202 18.22 -8.94 -0.49
N VAL A 203 19.00 -8.41 -1.45
CA VAL A 203 18.58 -8.31 -2.85
C VAL A 203 18.47 -9.70 -3.48
N TYR A 204 19.48 -10.55 -3.26
CA TYR A 204 19.46 -11.95 -3.70
C TYR A 204 18.28 -12.72 -3.08
N PHE A 205 18.00 -12.52 -1.80
CA PHE A 205 16.87 -13.15 -1.12
C PHE A 205 15.54 -12.82 -1.80
N PHE A 206 15.27 -11.54 -2.05
CA PHE A 206 14.01 -11.15 -2.68
C PHE A 206 13.92 -11.57 -4.15
N LYS A 207 14.97 -11.37 -4.96
CA LYS A 207 14.91 -11.64 -6.41
C LYS A 207 15.10 -13.10 -6.77
N GLU A 208 16.12 -13.73 -6.21
CA GLU A 208 16.54 -15.06 -6.67
C GLU A 208 15.90 -16.19 -5.85
N ILE A 209 15.67 -15.96 -4.55
CA ILE A 209 15.04 -16.98 -3.68
C ILE A 209 13.52 -16.87 -3.74
N LEU A 210 12.96 -15.66 -3.64
CA LEU A 210 11.51 -15.47 -3.56
C LEU A 210 10.87 -15.03 -4.88
N ASN A 211 11.64 -14.48 -5.82
CA ASN A 211 11.14 -13.86 -7.06
C ASN A 211 10.07 -12.79 -6.79
N ILE A 212 10.33 -11.92 -5.81
CA ILE A 212 9.47 -10.81 -5.42
C ILE A 212 10.25 -9.50 -5.52
N THR A 213 9.67 -8.52 -6.20
CA THR A 213 10.26 -7.20 -6.39
C THR A 213 9.41 -6.06 -5.84
N ILE A 214 8.16 -6.32 -5.46
CA ILE A 214 7.31 -5.34 -4.78
C ILE A 214 7.11 -5.81 -3.35
N ILE A 215 7.48 -4.97 -2.38
CA ILE A 215 7.44 -5.26 -0.96
C ILE A 215 6.52 -4.25 -0.28
N ASP A 216 5.34 -4.68 0.16
CA ASP A 216 4.40 -3.77 0.82
C ASP A 216 4.86 -3.39 2.22
N ASN A 217 5.37 -4.37 2.97
CA ASN A 217 5.83 -4.20 4.34
C ASN A 217 7.13 -4.97 4.58
N LEU A 218 8.20 -4.26 4.95
CA LEU A 218 9.47 -4.82 5.39
C LEU A 218 9.68 -4.49 6.87
N TRP A 219 9.68 -5.49 7.73
CA TRP A 219 10.00 -5.36 9.15
C TRP A 219 11.41 -5.93 9.37
N PHE A 220 12.34 -5.11 9.81
CA PHE A 220 13.76 -5.46 9.90
C PHE A 220 14.29 -5.21 11.32
N ASP A 221 14.76 -6.28 11.94
CA ASP A 221 15.35 -6.30 13.27
C ASP A 221 16.45 -7.37 13.27
N ALA A 222 17.70 -7.00 12.95
CA ALA A 222 18.75 -7.99 12.74
C ALA A 222 19.97 -7.76 13.64
N GLU A 223 19.74 -7.23 14.84
CA GLU A 223 20.68 -7.19 15.97
C GLU A 223 22.06 -6.56 15.64
N GLY A 224 22.10 -5.61 14.69
CA GLY A 224 23.32 -4.90 14.28
C GLY A 224 23.71 -5.06 12.82
N GLU A 225 23.05 -5.95 12.06
CA GLU A 225 23.31 -6.09 10.61
C GLU A 225 22.92 -4.84 9.82
N GLU A 226 22.17 -3.89 10.40
CA GLU A 226 21.83 -2.61 9.76
C GLU A 226 23.08 -1.80 9.40
N PHE A 227 24.18 -1.99 10.13
CA PHE A 227 25.44 -1.27 9.94
C PHE A 227 26.47 -2.01 9.10
N ASN A 228 26.21 -3.27 8.76
CA ASN A 228 27.16 -4.09 8.03
C ASN A 228 26.90 -4.02 6.52
N ASN A 229 27.98 -4.17 5.75
CA ASN A 229 27.89 -4.45 4.32
C ASN A 229 27.07 -3.44 3.50
N ASP A 230 27.12 -2.16 3.89
CA ASP A 230 26.41 -1.06 3.23
C ASP A 230 24.88 -1.28 3.19
N PHE A 231 24.30 -1.90 4.22
CA PHE A 231 22.87 -2.22 4.25
C PHE A 231 21.97 -0.99 4.05
N PHE A 232 22.32 0.16 4.63
CA PHE A 232 21.56 1.41 4.42
C PHE A 232 21.48 1.86 2.96
N ASP A 233 22.45 1.49 2.12
CA ASP A 233 22.49 1.85 0.70
C ASP A 233 21.34 1.22 -0.10
N ILE A 234 20.64 0.22 0.45
CA ILE A 234 19.48 -0.38 -0.22
C ILE A 234 18.32 0.61 -0.34
N PHE A 235 18.19 1.57 0.59
CA PHE A 235 17.05 2.49 0.64
C PHE A 235 17.23 3.77 -0.18
N TYR A 236 18.46 4.13 -0.55
CA TYR A 236 18.72 5.38 -1.26
C TYR A 236 18.14 5.42 -2.69
N ASP A 237 18.03 6.63 -3.24
CA ASP A 237 17.88 6.86 -4.67
C ASP A 237 19.07 6.29 -5.43
N ASN A 238 18.79 5.56 -6.52
CA ASN A 238 19.78 4.76 -7.25
C ASN A 238 20.52 3.74 -6.35
N GLY A 239 19.93 3.42 -5.19
CA GLY A 239 20.43 2.43 -4.26
C GLY A 239 20.26 1.01 -4.78
N ARG A 240 20.61 0.03 -3.94
CA ARG A 240 20.62 -1.37 -4.37
C ARG A 240 19.24 -1.94 -4.65
N PHE A 241 18.19 -1.52 -3.93
CA PHE A 241 16.83 -1.94 -4.27
C PHE A 241 16.39 -1.37 -5.61
N GLU A 242 16.53 -0.05 -5.81
CA GLU A 242 16.11 0.62 -7.04
C GLU A 242 16.85 0.10 -8.29
N THR A 243 18.18 -0.03 -8.23
CA THR A 243 18.99 -0.57 -9.33
C THR A 243 18.68 -2.03 -9.65
N ASN A 244 18.02 -2.75 -8.73
CA ASN A 244 17.58 -4.12 -8.94
C ASN A 244 16.08 -4.24 -9.22
N GLY A 245 15.36 -3.12 -9.33
CA GLY A 245 13.93 -3.09 -9.57
C GLY A 245 13.10 -3.57 -8.38
N ILE A 246 13.64 -3.49 -7.16
CA ILE A 246 12.92 -3.79 -5.92
C ILE A 246 12.32 -2.48 -5.38
N ASP A 247 11.01 -2.47 -5.17
CA ASP A 247 10.28 -1.37 -4.56
C ASP A 247 9.76 -1.78 -3.18
N VAL A 248 10.01 -0.93 -2.18
CA VAL A 248 9.54 -1.14 -0.80
C VAL A 248 8.62 0.01 -0.41
N CYS A 249 7.37 -0.29 -0.05
CA CYS A 249 6.37 0.71 0.29
C CYS A 249 6.51 1.20 1.73
N GLN A 250 6.67 0.28 2.68
CA GLN A 250 6.69 0.57 4.12
C GLN A 250 7.78 -0.23 4.81
N VAL A 251 8.51 0.41 5.71
CA VAL A 251 9.59 -0.22 6.48
C VAL A 251 9.37 0.05 7.96
N ASN A 252 9.44 -0.99 8.79
CA ASN A 252 9.71 -0.84 10.21
C ASN A 252 11.12 -1.35 10.46
N ILE A 253 11.98 -0.55 11.07
CA ILE A 253 13.37 -0.94 11.29
C ILE A 253 13.83 -0.56 12.71
N GLU A 254 14.52 -1.49 13.35
CA GLU A 254 15.24 -1.25 14.60
C GLU A 254 16.74 -1.05 14.33
N ILE A 255 17.25 0.11 14.73
CA ILE A 255 18.63 0.52 14.55
C ILE A 255 19.40 0.20 15.83
N HIS A 256 20.16 -0.89 15.76
CA HIS A 256 20.84 -1.47 16.91
C HIS A 256 22.15 -0.76 17.24
N ILE A 257 22.32 -0.49 18.53
CA ILE A 257 23.60 -0.03 19.07
C ILE A 257 24.33 -1.23 19.70
N THR A 258 25.03 -2.00 18.87
CA THR A 258 25.80 -3.17 19.31
C THR A 258 27.28 -2.99 18.94
N SER A 259 28.18 -2.79 19.91
CA SER A 259 29.62 -2.50 19.67
C SER A 259 29.91 -1.28 18.77
N ASP A 260 31.15 -0.76 18.77
CA ASP A 260 31.60 0.42 18.01
C ASP A 260 30.58 1.58 17.87
N VAL A 261 30.07 1.99 19.02
CA VAL A 261 28.96 2.96 19.15
C VAL A 261 29.19 4.28 18.40
N PRO A 262 30.39 4.89 18.41
CA PRO A 262 30.61 6.16 17.70
C PRO A 262 30.42 6.06 16.19
N HIS A 263 31.05 5.06 15.54
CA HIS A 263 30.96 4.88 14.08
C HIS A 263 29.51 4.60 13.63
N ARG A 264 28.76 3.81 14.41
CA ARG A 264 27.35 3.53 14.10
C ARG A 264 26.47 4.78 14.16
N LYS A 265 26.72 5.67 15.11
CA LYS A 265 26.00 6.95 15.17
C LYS A 265 26.31 7.82 13.95
N GLU A 266 27.56 7.82 13.48
CA GLU A 266 27.96 8.53 12.27
C GLU A 266 27.26 7.99 11.02
N GLU A 267 27.27 6.67 10.82
CA GLU A 267 26.59 6.03 9.70
C GLU A 267 25.06 6.21 9.76
N PHE A 268 24.45 6.14 10.94
CA PHE A 268 23.02 6.46 11.10
C PHE A 268 22.71 7.92 10.75
N MET A 269 23.51 8.88 11.22
CA MET A 269 23.33 10.29 10.87
C MET A 269 23.46 10.51 9.36
N LYS A 270 24.47 9.89 8.73
CA LYS A 270 24.69 9.96 7.28
C LYS A 270 23.52 9.37 6.50
N PHE A 271 23.04 8.20 6.91
CA PHE A 271 21.86 7.55 6.34
C PHE A 271 20.63 8.46 6.41
N MET A 272 20.32 8.96 7.59
CA MET A 272 19.15 9.82 7.80
C MET A 272 19.23 11.12 7.00
N LYS A 273 20.40 11.78 6.98
CA LYS A 273 20.58 13.02 6.19
C LYS A 273 20.37 12.76 4.71
N ARG A 274 20.91 11.67 4.17
CA ARG A 274 20.72 11.31 2.77
C ARG A 274 19.26 11.01 2.42
N ILE A 275 18.56 10.22 3.24
CA ILE A 275 17.13 9.94 3.05
C ILE A 275 16.30 11.22 3.03
N LEU A 276 16.61 12.18 3.91
CA LEU A 276 15.93 13.48 3.95
C LEU A 276 16.25 14.35 2.72
N GLU A 277 17.49 14.34 2.23
CA GLU A 277 17.87 15.06 1.00
C GLU A 277 17.13 14.52 -0.23
N GLU A 278 17.04 13.20 -0.35
CA GLU A 278 16.40 12.49 -1.46
C GLU A 278 14.87 12.61 -1.43
N LYS A 279 14.27 12.91 -0.27
CA LYS A 279 12.81 13.04 -0.08
C LYS A 279 12.00 11.81 -0.51
N LYS A 280 12.63 10.65 -0.57
CA LYS A 280 11.98 9.38 -0.93
C LYS A 280 11.17 8.80 0.22
N TYR A 281 11.62 8.93 1.46
CA TYR A 281 10.94 8.37 2.63
C TYR A 281 10.56 9.45 3.65
N GLY A 282 9.34 9.33 4.19
CA GLY A 282 8.97 9.96 5.45
C GLY A 282 9.32 9.03 6.60
N VAL A 283 9.92 9.55 7.67
CA VAL A 283 10.42 8.76 8.81
C VAL A 283 9.70 9.18 10.09
N PHE A 284 8.76 8.36 10.52
CA PHE A 284 7.79 8.69 11.56
C PHE A 284 7.94 7.79 12.78
N PHE A 285 7.31 8.21 13.88
CA PHE A 285 7.15 7.47 15.13
C PHE A 285 8.47 6.98 15.73
N GLY A 286 9.52 7.81 15.66
CA GLY A 286 10.81 7.51 16.30
C GLY A 286 10.62 7.11 17.77
N ASP A 287 11.18 5.99 18.19
CA ASP A 287 11.15 5.51 19.57
C ASP A 287 12.55 5.07 20.01
N GLU A 288 12.86 5.20 21.30
CA GLU A 288 14.17 4.81 21.85
C GLU A 288 14.04 4.05 23.17
N PHE A 289 14.58 2.83 23.18
CA PHE A 289 14.82 2.04 24.39
C PHE A 289 16.23 1.43 24.36
N GLY A 290 17.24 2.25 24.06
CA GLY A 290 18.63 1.84 23.83
C GLY A 290 18.95 1.56 22.35
N HIS A 291 17.93 1.25 21.56
CA HIS A 291 17.95 1.17 20.09
C HIS A 291 16.94 2.19 19.54
N ILE A 292 17.18 2.69 18.32
CA ILE A 292 16.24 3.59 17.65
C ILE A 292 15.31 2.76 16.79
N ARG A 293 14.01 2.88 17.01
CA ARG A 293 12.99 2.28 16.14
C ARG A 293 12.34 3.36 15.32
N MET A 294 12.12 3.07 14.04
CA MET A 294 11.48 4.01 13.14
C MET A 294 10.62 3.32 12.09
N TYR A 295 9.60 4.04 11.66
CA TYR A 295 8.72 3.65 10.58
C TYR A 295 8.96 4.55 9.37
N MET A 296 9.28 3.95 8.23
CA MET A 296 9.53 4.66 6.97
C MET A 296 8.39 4.38 5.99
N PHE A 297 7.82 5.44 5.42
CA PHE A 297 6.83 5.34 4.34
C PHE A 297 7.42 5.91 3.05
N ASN A 298 7.34 5.15 1.96
CA ASN A 298 7.88 5.55 0.67
C ASN A 298 6.92 6.53 -0.04
N TYR A 299 7.39 7.76 -0.20
CA TYR A 299 6.75 8.83 -0.98
C TYR A 299 7.35 8.98 -2.39
N GLY A 300 8.33 8.17 -2.76
CA GLY A 300 8.85 8.09 -4.11
C GLY A 300 7.75 7.67 -5.08
N THR A 301 7.08 8.64 -5.70
CA THR A 301 5.94 8.40 -6.57
C THR A 301 6.37 7.91 -7.94
N GLY A 302 5.63 6.95 -8.50
CA GLY A 302 5.57 6.70 -9.95
C GLY A 302 4.81 7.79 -10.72
N LEU A 303 4.52 8.93 -10.11
CA LEU A 303 3.95 10.11 -10.76
C LEU A 303 4.93 11.27 -10.66
N SER A 304 5.18 11.91 -11.79
CA SER A 304 5.91 13.18 -11.82
C SER A 304 5.08 14.26 -12.48
N ILE A 305 5.08 15.44 -11.87
CA ILE A 305 4.46 16.65 -12.40
C ILE A 305 5.61 17.60 -12.74
N SER A 306 5.78 17.93 -14.02
CA SER A 306 6.78 18.91 -14.44
C SER A 306 6.34 20.34 -14.12
N ASP A 307 7.30 21.27 -14.14
CA ASP A 307 7.05 22.72 -14.02
C ASP A 307 6.11 23.27 -15.11
N THR A 308 5.95 22.53 -16.22
CA THR A 308 5.01 22.84 -17.31
C THR A 308 3.65 22.16 -17.14
N CYS A 309 3.35 21.64 -15.95
CA CYS A 309 2.13 20.91 -15.63
C CYS A 309 1.88 19.68 -16.53
N LYS A 310 2.96 19.05 -17.02
CA LYS A 310 2.86 17.71 -17.61
C LYS A 310 2.87 16.68 -16.51
N VAL A 311 1.88 15.81 -16.51
CA VAL A 311 1.81 14.67 -15.60
C VAL A 311 2.27 13.43 -16.35
N THR A 312 3.30 12.78 -15.83
CA THR A 312 3.72 11.46 -16.33
C THR A 312 3.52 10.43 -15.23
N VAL A 313 3.06 9.25 -15.64
CA VAL A 313 2.96 8.09 -14.77
C VAL A 313 3.99 7.09 -15.24
N ASP A 314 4.96 6.81 -14.40
CA ASP A 314 5.83 5.66 -14.54
C ASP A 314 5.04 4.39 -14.20
N ILE A 315 4.62 3.68 -15.24
CA ILE A 315 3.95 2.38 -15.14
C ILE A 315 4.92 1.21 -15.36
N SER A 316 6.22 1.48 -15.51
CA SER A 316 7.24 0.43 -15.76
C SER A 316 7.30 -0.60 -14.66
N LYS A 317 6.87 -0.20 -13.46
CA LYS A 317 6.85 -1.00 -12.23
C LYS A 317 5.55 -1.78 -12.02
N SER A 318 4.54 -1.63 -12.87
CA SER A 318 3.26 -2.35 -12.72
C SER A 318 3.41 -3.84 -13.05
N THR A 319 3.17 -4.68 -12.05
CA THR A 319 3.14 -6.15 -12.17
C THR A 319 1.86 -6.70 -12.78
N VAL A 320 0.83 -5.86 -12.93
CA VAL A 320 -0.45 -6.22 -13.53
C VAL A 320 -0.40 -5.94 -15.02
N ASP A 321 -0.82 -6.90 -15.86
CA ASP A 321 -0.80 -6.77 -17.32
C ASP A 321 -1.96 -5.91 -17.82
N ASN A 322 -3.14 -6.02 -17.19
CA ASN A 322 -4.30 -5.21 -17.53
C ASN A 322 -4.80 -4.44 -16.30
N PHE A 323 -4.76 -3.11 -16.37
CA PHE A 323 -5.18 -2.26 -15.24
C PHE A 323 -5.69 -0.90 -15.71
N PHE A 324 -6.41 -0.22 -14.83
CA PHE A 324 -6.82 1.16 -14.99
C PHE A 324 -6.00 2.08 -14.10
N LEU A 325 -5.57 3.21 -14.64
CA LEU A 325 -5.19 4.36 -13.83
C LEU A 325 -6.47 5.01 -13.30
N VAL A 326 -6.61 5.12 -11.99
CA VAL A 326 -7.79 5.67 -11.33
C VAL A 326 -7.38 6.83 -10.43
N PHE A 327 -8.08 7.95 -10.57
CA PHE A 327 -7.98 9.08 -9.66
C PHE A 327 -9.08 8.97 -8.61
N LEU A 328 -8.70 8.66 -7.38
CA LEU A 328 -9.60 8.72 -6.23
C LEU A 328 -9.78 10.18 -5.84
N ARG A 329 -10.97 10.71 -6.08
CA ARG A 329 -11.34 12.10 -5.78
C ARG A 329 -12.19 12.12 -4.50
N ASP A 330 -12.20 13.25 -3.79
CA ASP A 330 -13.02 13.44 -2.59
C ASP A 330 -13.50 14.88 -2.56
N PRO A 331 -14.80 15.17 -2.39
CA PRO A 331 -15.95 14.26 -2.21
C PRO A 331 -16.48 13.64 -3.50
N GLU A 332 -15.79 13.84 -4.61
CA GLU A 332 -16.24 13.37 -5.91
C GLU A 332 -15.97 11.88 -6.12
N ASN A 333 -16.71 11.26 -7.03
CA ASN A 333 -16.48 9.85 -7.34
C ASN A 333 -15.11 9.62 -8.02
N PRO A 334 -14.53 8.41 -7.87
CA PRO A 334 -13.31 8.03 -8.57
C PRO A 334 -13.43 8.26 -10.08
N LEU A 335 -12.40 8.83 -10.70
CA LEU A 335 -12.32 9.00 -12.14
C LEU A 335 -11.40 7.93 -12.73
N ILE A 336 -11.95 7.07 -13.57
CA ILE A 336 -11.18 6.09 -14.33
C ILE A 336 -10.55 6.83 -15.50
N PHE A 337 -9.23 6.92 -15.52
CA PHE A 337 -8.52 7.81 -16.42
C PHE A 337 -8.08 7.11 -17.71
N ARG A 338 -7.38 5.97 -17.59
CA ARG A 338 -6.83 5.26 -18.75
C ARG A 338 -6.66 3.77 -18.48
N ARG A 339 -6.98 2.94 -19.48
CA ARG A 339 -6.69 1.51 -19.45
C ARG A 339 -5.31 1.24 -20.03
N PHE A 340 -4.55 0.39 -19.35
CA PHE A 340 -3.29 -0.18 -19.80
C PHE A 340 -3.46 -1.66 -20.07
N THR A 341 -2.83 -2.14 -21.13
CA THR A 341 -2.89 -3.55 -21.56
C THR A 341 -1.49 -4.11 -21.68
N LYS A 342 -1.39 -5.45 -21.68
CA LYS A 342 -0.12 -6.18 -21.82
C LYS A 342 0.72 -5.76 -23.03
N SER A 343 0.06 -5.34 -24.12
CA SER A 343 0.74 -4.94 -25.36
C SER A 343 1.39 -3.57 -25.29
N MET A 344 1.09 -2.77 -24.27
CA MET A 344 1.69 -1.43 -24.11
C MET A 344 3.10 -1.55 -23.53
N ASP A 345 4.04 -0.78 -24.08
CA ASP A 345 5.40 -0.71 -23.56
C ASP A 345 5.39 0.01 -22.20
N LYS A 346 5.56 -0.77 -21.13
CA LYS A 346 5.59 -0.24 -19.77
C LYS A 346 6.91 0.49 -19.47
N SER A 347 7.98 0.27 -20.24
CA SER A 347 9.32 0.84 -19.95
C SER A 347 9.41 2.35 -20.13
N ILE A 348 8.39 2.97 -20.72
CA ILE A 348 8.34 4.41 -20.99
C ILE A 348 7.28 5.03 -20.09
N PRO A 349 7.63 6.05 -19.27
CA PRO A 349 6.64 6.82 -18.53
C PRO A 349 5.57 7.39 -19.45
N VAL A 350 4.32 7.22 -19.07
CA VAL A 350 3.17 7.59 -19.89
C VAL A 350 2.74 9.00 -19.53
N GLU A 351 2.81 9.91 -20.51
CA GLU A 351 2.25 11.26 -20.36
C GLU A 351 0.72 11.19 -20.39
N LEU A 352 0.09 11.79 -19.37
CA LEU A 352 -1.36 11.89 -19.25
C LEU A 352 -1.86 13.11 -20.01
N THR A 353 -1.82 13.05 -21.34
CA THR A 353 -2.19 14.17 -22.22
C THR A 353 -3.64 14.63 -22.08
N ASP A 354 -4.50 13.76 -21.56
CA ASP A 354 -5.93 14.04 -21.36
C ASP A 354 -6.18 14.86 -20.09
N LEU A 355 -5.16 15.01 -19.24
CA LEU A 355 -5.16 15.85 -18.04
C LEU A 355 -4.56 17.22 -18.36
N LYS A 356 -5.37 18.27 -18.25
CA LYS A 356 -4.97 19.65 -18.55
C LYS A 356 -4.96 20.49 -17.29
N CYS A 357 -3.84 21.16 -17.04
CA CYS A 357 -3.77 22.21 -16.02
C CYS A 357 -4.20 23.54 -16.64
N VAL A 358 -5.24 24.14 -16.09
CA VAL A 358 -5.83 25.39 -16.58
C VAL A 358 -5.71 26.45 -15.49
N ASN A 359 -5.22 27.63 -15.87
CA ASN A 359 -5.22 28.81 -15.00
C ASN A 359 -6.62 29.44 -15.04
N GLU A 360 -7.34 29.44 -13.91
CA GLU A 360 -8.69 30.02 -13.81
C GLU A 360 -8.71 31.48 -13.36
N GLY A 361 -7.53 32.10 -13.20
CA GLY A 361 -7.37 33.48 -12.73
C GLY A 361 -6.58 33.54 -11.42
N GLY A 362 -5.68 34.53 -11.32
CA GLY A 362 -4.76 34.66 -10.18
C GLY A 362 -3.59 33.66 -10.26
N ASN A 363 -3.07 33.26 -9.09
CA ASN A 363 -2.04 32.21 -8.93
C ASN A 363 -2.67 30.82 -8.70
N GLU A 364 -3.93 30.61 -9.12
CA GLU A 364 -4.68 29.37 -8.90
C GLU A 364 -4.76 28.56 -10.19
N TYR A 365 -4.28 27.31 -10.13
CA TYR A 365 -4.27 26.35 -11.24
C TYR A 365 -5.13 25.15 -10.88
N LYS A 366 -5.91 24.65 -11.84
CA LYS A 366 -6.81 23.50 -11.65
C LYS A 366 -6.65 22.47 -12.75
N TRP A 367 -6.83 21.22 -12.39
CA TRP A 367 -6.72 20.08 -13.29
C TRP A 367 -8.07 19.74 -13.91
N TYR A 368 -8.05 19.35 -15.18
CA TYR A 368 -9.22 19.03 -15.99
C TYR A 368 -8.99 17.76 -16.80
N HIS A 369 -9.98 16.86 -16.82
CA HIS A 369 -10.05 15.73 -17.75
C HIS A 369 -11.24 15.94 -18.69
N GLY A 370 -10.94 16.29 -19.94
CA GLY A 370 -11.98 16.77 -20.86
C GLY A 370 -12.71 18.02 -20.30
N PRO A 371 -14.06 18.01 -20.20
CA PRO A 371 -14.82 19.11 -19.60
C PRO A 371 -14.93 19.02 -18.06
N VAL A 372 -14.43 17.96 -17.45
CA VAL A 372 -14.62 17.68 -16.02
C VAL A 372 -13.44 18.22 -15.22
N LYS A 373 -13.70 19.07 -14.22
CA LYS A 373 -12.70 19.48 -13.25
C LYS A 373 -12.28 18.24 -12.43
N VAL A 374 -10.99 17.96 -12.38
CA VAL A 374 -10.42 16.97 -11.47
C VAL A 374 -10.32 17.67 -10.12
N ALA A 375 -10.96 17.09 -9.09
CA ALA A 375 -11.01 17.63 -7.74
C ALA A 375 -9.65 18.17 -7.26
N ASP A 376 -9.68 19.19 -6.40
CA ASP A 376 -8.46 19.91 -5.99
C ASP A 376 -7.43 18.98 -5.31
N ASN A 377 -7.90 17.91 -4.66
CA ASN A 377 -7.09 16.81 -4.15
C ASN A 377 -7.55 15.48 -4.76
N PHE A 378 -6.62 14.70 -5.30
CA PHE A 378 -6.87 13.35 -5.78
C PHE A 378 -5.70 12.42 -5.50
N GLU A 379 -5.97 11.18 -5.11
CA GLU A 379 -4.96 10.12 -5.04
C GLU A 379 -4.97 9.36 -6.37
N VAL A 380 -3.79 8.99 -6.86
CA VAL A 380 -3.68 8.13 -8.04
C VAL A 380 -3.43 6.71 -7.58
N THR A 381 -4.17 5.77 -8.14
CA THR A 381 -3.99 4.34 -7.90
C THR A 381 -4.14 3.55 -9.18
N LEU A 382 -3.68 2.31 -9.16
CA LEU A 382 -3.90 1.34 -10.23
C LEU A 382 -4.98 0.36 -9.79
N LEU A 383 -6.00 0.17 -10.61
CA LEU A 383 -7.06 -0.81 -10.40
C LEU A 383 -6.84 -1.98 -11.37
N SER A 384 -6.59 -3.18 -10.85
CA SER A 384 -6.48 -4.38 -11.68
C SER A 384 -7.76 -4.61 -12.48
N ASP A 385 -7.60 -4.96 -13.76
CA ASP A 385 -8.68 -5.35 -14.67
C ASP A 385 -8.63 -6.87 -14.97
N GLU A 386 -7.84 -7.62 -14.21
CA GLU A 386 -7.66 -9.07 -14.36
C GLU A 386 -8.65 -9.89 -13.53
N GLU A 387 -9.17 -9.31 -12.43
CA GLU A 387 -10.14 -9.96 -11.55
C GLU A 387 -11.53 -9.32 -11.67
N CYS A 388 -12.53 -10.14 -11.97
CA CYS A 388 -13.89 -9.68 -12.24
C CYS A 388 -14.66 -9.54 -10.92
N GLY A 389 -14.76 -8.33 -10.39
CA GLY A 389 -15.42 -8.06 -9.11
C GLY A 389 -16.94 -7.94 -9.17
N CYS A 390 -17.54 -7.63 -10.32
CA CYS A 390 -18.98 -7.42 -10.50
C CYS A 390 -19.56 -8.40 -11.53
N SER A 391 -20.83 -8.75 -11.40
CA SER A 391 -21.57 -9.45 -12.47
C SER A 391 -21.67 -8.56 -13.71
N ILE A 392 -21.57 -9.19 -14.89
CA ILE A 392 -21.74 -8.52 -16.18
C ILE A 392 -23.09 -7.77 -16.17
N PRO A 393 -23.11 -6.49 -16.61
CA PRO A 393 -24.36 -5.76 -16.81
C PRO A 393 -25.41 -6.56 -17.57
N THR A 394 -26.69 -6.39 -17.22
CA THR A 394 -27.76 -7.04 -17.98
C THR A 394 -27.91 -6.37 -19.35
N TYR A 395 -28.39 -7.10 -20.34
CA TYR A 395 -28.59 -6.56 -21.67
C TYR A 395 -29.83 -7.16 -22.33
N ASN A 396 -30.47 -6.36 -23.19
CA ASN A 396 -31.65 -6.79 -23.94
C ASN A 396 -31.30 -6.98 -25.41
N ASP A 397 -31.78 -8.08 -26.01
CA ASP A 397 -31.73 -8.28 -27.45
C ASP A 397 -32.26 -7.03 -28.19
N PRO A 398 -31.59 -6.57 -29.26
CA PRO A 398 -30.65 -7.31 -30.11
C PRO A 398 -29.16 -6.96 -29.94
N ILE A 399 -28.71 -6.51 -28.76
CA ILE A 399 -27.30 -6.12 -28.57
C ILE A 399 -26.36 -7.32 -28.39
N GLU A 400 -25.27 -7.36 -29.16
CA GLU A 400 -24.17 -8.30 -28.98
C GLU A 400 -23.11 -7.66 -28.07
N VAL A 401 -22.80 -8.34 -26.95
CA VAL A 401 -21.81 -7.89 -25.97
C VAL A 401 -20.64 -8.86 -25.98
N THR A 402 -19.45 -8.39 -26.38
CA THR A 402 -18.22 -9.17 -26.36
C THR A 402 -17.26 -8.56 -25.36
N GLN A 403 -16.79 -9.33 -24.39
CA GLN A 403 -15.78 -8.87 -23.45
C GLN A 403 -14.45 -8.64 -24.18
N LEU A 404 -13.76 -7.54 -23.87
CA LEU A 404 -12.44 -7.27 -24.45
C LEU A 404 -11.42 -8.28 -23.91
N ASP A 405 -10.48 -8.68 -24.76
CA ASP A 405 -9.45 -9.65 -24.38
C ASP A 405 -8.63 -9.15 -23.17
N GLY A 406 -8.48 -10.04 -22.17
CA GLY A 406 -7.84 -9.73 -20.89
C GLY A 406 -8.50 -8.63 -20.06
N SER A 407 -9.77 -8.29 -20.31
CA SER A 407 -10.49 -7.24 -19.56
C SER A 407 -11.67 -7.80 -18.80
N CYS A 408 -11.74 -7.56 -17.49
CA CYS A 408 -12.94 -7.87 -16.71
C CYS A 408 -14.02 -6.80 -16.84
N ASN A 409 -13.65 -5.56 -17.11
CA ASN A 409 -14.59 -4.45 -17.10
C ASN A 409 -14.71 -3.73 -18.46
N GLY A 410 -14.04 -4.20 -19.51
CA GLY A 410 -14.11 -3.66 -20.86
C GLY A 410 -14.96 -4.51 -21.80
N TYR A 411 -15.84 -3.88 -22.57
CA TYR A 411 -16.80 -4.54 -23.46
C TYR A 411 -16.81 -3.89 -24.85
N GLN A 412 -16.86 -4.71 -25.90
CA GLN A 412 -17.29 -4.31 -27.22
C GLN A 412 -18.79 -4.59 -27.36
N LEU A 413 -19.53 -3.56 -27.72
CA LEU A 413 -20.97 -3.58 -27.92
C LEU A 413 -21.27 -3.44 -29.40
N LYS A 414 -22.14 -4.28 -29.93
CA LYS A 414 -22.55 -4.24 -31.33
C LYS A 414 -24.06 -4.34 -31.46
N CYS A 415 -24.63 -3.38 -32.16
CA CYS A 415 -26.04 -3.27 -32.47
C CYS A 415 -26.31 -3.64 -33.93
N PRO A 416 -27.56 -4.00 -34.27
CA PRO A 416 -27.99 -4.15 -35.65
C PRO A 416 -27.87 -2.84 -36.44
N GLU A 417 -27.86 -2.98 -37.76
CA GLU A 417 -27.76 -1.85 -38.69
C GLU A 417 -28.80 -0.77 -38.39
N GLY A 418 -28.36 0.48 -38.31
CA GLY A 418 -29.21 1.64 -38.00
C GLY A 418 -29.62 1.78 -36.53
N GLN A 419 -29.02 1.03 -35.61
CA GLN A 419 -29.18 1.19 -34.16
C GLN A 419 -27.84 1.44 -33.47
N PHE A 420 -27.90 2.06 -32.30
CA PHE A 420 -26.71 2.47 -31.55
C PHE A 420 -26.73 1.92 -30.13
N PRO A 421 -25.59 1.45 -29.59
CA PRO A 421 -25.49 1.02 -28.20
C PRO A 421 -25.87 2.15 -27.25
N ASN A 422 -26.61 1.82 -26.20
CA ASN A 422 -27.03 2.73 -25.15
C ASN A 422 -26.85 2.08 -23.78
N LEU A 423 -26.44 2.88 -22.79
CA LEU A 423 -26.42 2.49 -21.38
C LEU A 423 -27.46 3.31 -20.63
N GLU A 424 -28.39 2.66 -19.94
CA GLU A 424 -29.33 3.35 -19.05
C GLU A 424 -29.02 3.13 -17.57
N LYS A 425 -29.37 4.12 -16.77
CA LYS A 425 -29.33 4.09 -15.30
C LYS A 425 -30.76 4.07 -14.78
N ASN A 426 -31.28 2.89 -14.41
CA ASN A 426 -32.67 2.70 -13.95
C ASN A 426 -33.73 3.28 -14.91
N GLU A 427 -35.02 3.27 -14.53
CA GLU A 427 -36.20 3.62 -15.34
C GLU A 427 -36.26 5.07 -15.91
N PHE A 428 -35.20 5.86 -15.77
CA PHE A 428 -35.13 7.21 -16.32
C PHE A 428 -34.47 7.23 -17.71
N SER A 429 -35.19 7.79 -18.68
CA SER A 429 -34.94 7.69 -20.13
C SER A 429 -33.71 8.45 -20.67
N PHE A 430 -32.80 8.88 -19.79
CA PHE A 430 -31.58 9.58 -20.16
C PHE A 430 -30.42 8.59 -20.18
N GLY A 431 -30.10 8.10 -21.38
CA GLY A 431 -28.94 7.24 -21.60
C GLY A 431 -27.64 7.91 -21.12
N LEU A 432 -26.91 7.22 -20.24
CA LEU A 432 -25.55 7.55 -19.78
C LEU A 432 -24.56 7.56 -20.94
N ILE A 433 -24.75 6.65 -21.90
CA ILE A 433 -23.92 6.54 -23.10
C ILE A 433 -24.82 6.47 -24.32
N LYS A 434 -24.48 7.25 -25.35
CA LYS A 434 -25.11 7.17 -26.66
C LYS A 434 -24.03 6.87 -27.69
N GLY A 435 -24.01 5.65 -28.17
CA GLY A 435 -23.15 5.26 -29.28
C GLY A 435 -23.43 6.14 -30.51
N ILE A 436 -22.37 6.51 -31.21
CA ILE A 436 -22.42 7.19 -32.51
C ILE A 436 -22.24 6.23 -33.69
N SER A 437 -21.98 4.96 -33.39
CA SER A 437 -21.78 3.87 -34.35
C SER A 437 -22.46 2.60 -33.87
N GLU A 438 -22.75 1.70 -34.82
CA GLU A 438 -23.37 0.40 -34.55
C GLU A 438 -22.47 -0.49 -33.68
N THR A 439 -21.16 -0.27 -33.71
CA THR A 439 -20.20 -0.92 -32.82
C THR A 439 -19.53 0.13 -31.95
N MET A 440 -19.44 -0.10 -30.64
CA MET A 440 -18.80 0.77 -29.66
C MET A 440 -17.93 -0.05 -28.71
N THR A 441 -16.79 0.49 -28.32
CA THR A 441 -15.97 -0.12 -27.26
C THR A 441 -16.12 0.71 -26.00
N VAL A 442 -16.49 0.06 -24.91
CA VAL A 442 -16.63 0.64 -23.57
C VAL A 442 -15.51 0.08 -22.73
N ALA A 443 -14.48 0.89 -22.50
CA ALA A 443 -13.37 0.53 -21.63
C ALA A 443 -13.44 1.25 -20.28
N GLU A 444 -14.36 2.20 -20.09
CA GLU A 444 -14.41 3.07 -18.91
C GLU A 444 -15.42 2.63 -17.86
N THR A 445 -15.93 1.40 -17.99
CA THR A 445 -16.65 0.76 -16.90
C THR A 445 -15.65 0.13 -15.93
N SER A 446 -15.83 0.31 -14.63
CA SER A 446 -15.06 -0.43 -13.63
C SER A 446 -15.91 -0.84 -12.44
N CYS A 447 -15.60 -1.99 -11.86
CA CYS A 447 -16.19 -2.44 -10.61
C CYS A 447 -15.31 -1.99 -9.44
N VAL A 448 -15.87 -1.21 -8.53
CA VAL A 448 -15.20 -0.83 -7.27
C VAL A 448 -16.15 -1.15 -6.12
N ASN A 449 -15.73 -2.00 -5.19
CA ASN A 449 -16.53 -2.44 -4.04
C ASN A 449 -17.91 -3.03 -4.42
N GLY A 450 -17.95 -3.86 -5.47
CA GLY A 450 -19.20 -4.50 -5.95
C GLY A 450 -20.19 -3.53 -6.61
N LYS A 451 -19.79 -2.28 -6.88
CA LYS A 451 -20.57 -1.28 -7.60
C LYS A 451 -19.92 -0.97 -8.93
N VAL A 452 -20.73 -0.86 -9.98
CA VAL A 452 -20.27 -0.48 -11.31
C VAL A 452 -20.19 1.05 -11.40
N TYR A 453 -19.08 1.54 -11.93
CA TYR A 453 -18.84 2.94 -12.23
C TYR A 453 -18.62 3.11 -13.73
N TYR A 454 -19.14 4.19 -14.31
CA TYR A 454 -18.85 4.64 -15.67
C TYR A 454 -18.51 6.13 -15.65
N GLU A 455 -17.34 6.54 -16.15
CA GLU A 455 -16.84 7.93 -16.09
C GLU A 455 -16.95 8.54 -14.67
N GLY A 456 -16.72 7.71 -13.65
CA GLY A 456 -16.88 8.11 -12.25
C GLY A 456 -18.32 8.37 -11.83
N THR A 457 -19.32 7.84 -12.51
CA THR A 457 -20.70 7.84 -12.03
C THR A 457 -21.09 6.42 -11.65
N THR A 458 -21.59 6.23 -10.43
CA THR A 458 -22.14 4.92 -10.03
C THR A 458 -23.35 4.59 -10.88
N VAL A 459 -23.35 3.39 -11.46
CA VAL A 459 -24.44 2.82 -12.26
C VAL A 459 -25.03 1.65 -11.48
N GLU A 460 -26.23 1.84 -10.96
CA GLU A 460 -27.02 0.77 -10.34
C GLU A 460 -27.76 0.03 -11.45
N ASP A 461 -27.73 -1.31 -11.41
CA ASP A 461 -28.38 -2.20 -12.37
C ASP A 461 -28.16 -1.79 -13.85
N PRO A 462 -26.90 -1.66 -14.30
CA PRO A 462 -26.59 -1.21 -15.67
C PRO A 462 -27.26 -2.12 -16.70
N MET A 463 -27.99 -1.51 -17.63
CA MET A 463 -28.64 -2.21 -18.74
C MET A 463 -28.17 -1.68 -20.09
N TRP A 464 -27.59 -2.57 -20.89
CA TRP A 464 -27.22 -2.29 -22.28
C TRP A 464 -28.36 -2.63 -23.24
N TYR A 465 -28.62 -1.75 -24.21
CA TYR A 465 -29.59 -2.01 -25.26
C TYR A 465 -29.26 -1.23 -26.54
N CYS A 466 -29.87 -1.64 -27.65
CA CYS A 466 -29.77 -0.94 -28.92
C CYS A 466 -30.93 0.03 -29.10
N ARG A 467 -30.64 1.27 -29.49
CA ARG A 467 -31.65 2.30 -29.75
C ARG A 467 -31.54 2.81 -31.17
N ALA A 468 -32.66 2.85 -31.88
CA ALA A 468 -32.75 3.56 -33.15
C ALA A 468 -32.54 5.07 -32.91
N PRO A 469 -31.92 5.80 -33.87
CA PRO A 469 -31.78 7.24 -33.75
C PRO A 469 -33.16 7.87 -33.69
N ASN A 470 -33.51 8.48 -32.55
CA ASN A 470 -34.65 9.38 -32.46
C ASN A 470 -34.30 10.65 -33.22
N TYR A 471 -34.52 10.65 -34.55
CA TYR A 471 -34.50 11.85 -35.35
C TYR A 471 -35.72 12.72 -34.98
N SER A 472 -35.64 13.43 -33.87
CA SER A 472 -36.24 14.77 -33.84
C SER A 472 -35.31 15.66 -34.66
N PRO A 473 -35.81 16.49 -35.60
CA PRO A 473 -34.95 17.32 -36.44
C PRO A 473 -34.20 18.32 -35.55
N LEU A 474 -32.95 17.98 -35.22
CA LEU A 474 -32.00 18.91 -34.65
C LEU A 474 -31.61 19.88 -35.75
N THR A 475 -32.00 21.14 -35.58
CA THR A 475 -31.55 22.27 -36.37
C THR A 475 -30.03 22.20 -36.49
N LEU A 476 -29.51 22.06 -37.72
CA LEU A 476 -28.08 22.18 -38.00
C LEU A 476 -27.61 23.54 -37.49
N ILE A 477 -26.85 23.57 -36.39
CA ILE A 477 -26.01 24.72 -36.07
C ILE A 477 -24.79 24.60 -36.97
N SER A 478 -24.84 25.28 -38.13
CA SER A 478 -23.67 25.49 -38.98
C SER A 478 -22.76 26.50 -38.26
N CYS A 479 -21.66 26.04 -37.68
CA CYS A 479 -20.57 26.93 -37.28
C CYS A 479 -19.68 27.19 -38.50
N THR A 480 -19.96 28.25 -39.24
CA THR A 480 -18.98 28.84 -40.17
C THR A 480 -17.95 29.61 -39.35
N ALA A 481 -16.76 29.06 -39.19
CA ALA A 481 -15.61 29.80 -38.69
C ALA A 481 -15.08 30.72 -39.81
N GLU A 482 -15.43 32.00 -39.76
CA GLU A 482 -14.67 33.02 -40.49
C GLU A 482 -13.32 33.21 -39.79
N CYS A 483 -12.24 32.74 -40.41
CA CYS A 483 -10.90 33.21 -40.07
C CYS A 483 -10.82 34.71 -40.43
N ARG A 484 -10.75 35.57 -39.42
CA ARG A 484 -10.27 36.95 -39.61
C ARG A 484 -8.78 36.99 -39.32
N ASN A 485 -8.04 37.49 -40.31
CA ASN A 485 -6.60 37.73 -40.29
C ASN A 485 -6.16 38.64 -39.14
#